data_AF-A0A914NPD8-F1
#
_entry.id   AF-A0A914NPD8-F1
#
_cell.length_a   1.000
_cell.length_b   1.000
_cell.length_c   1.000
_cell.angle_alpha   90.00
_cell.angle_beta   90.00
_cell.angle_gamma   90.00
#
_symmetry.space_group_name_H-M   'P 1'
#
loop_
_entity.id
_entity.type
_entity.pdbx_description
1 polymer ?
#
loop_
_entity_poly.entity_id
_entity_poly.type
_entity_poly.pdbx_seq_one_letter_code
_entity_poly.pdbx_strand_id
1 'polypeptide(L)'
;MALFYEATTSGLNFDRFTEDLFGDSTKLRMKQAFWSAKQLLREKMGKREDEHILAADAELDLNLQQFYQIKESTKRLLDSKSKLHREFSDLSHLEFDIAELFFDCKDEKKHLQRVMQMTANSFALCAKERQNLLLLIARFYHELNEFYERAVLDCAQSVEAVEKARLDYRGSLLWMKKCSDALDPELRDSNGLE
;
A
#
# COMPACT_ATOMS: atom_id res chain seq x y z
N MET A 1 13.69 -34.40 41.53
CA MET A 1 14.66 -35.11 40.68
C MET A 1 14.91 -34.23 39.47
N ALA A 2 15.85 -33.29 39.62
CA ALA A 2 16.12 -32.26 38.65
C ALA A 2 17.38 -32.60 37.85
N LEU A 3 17.43 -32.07 36.62
CA LEU A 3 18.58 -31.89 35.74
C LEU A 3 19.03 -33.13 34.95
N PHE A 4 18.81 -33.11 33.64
CA PHE A 4 19.87 -33.27 32.63
C PHE A 4 19.33 -32.92 31.25
N TYR A 5 19.55 -31.67 30.82
CA TYR A 5 19.75 -31.36 29.41
C TYR A 5 20.68 -30.14 29.36
N GLU A 6 21.98 -30.42 29.48
CA GLU A 6 23.01 -29.50 29.02
C GLU A 6 22.87 -29.39 27.50
N ALA A 7 22.25 -28.32 27.03
CA ALA A 7 22.47 -27.81 25.69
C ALA A 7 23.44 -26.63 25.80
N THR A 8 24.72 -26.94 25.92
CA THR A 8 25.81 -26.02 25.57
C THR A 8 25.80 -25.86 24.05
N THR A 9 24.84 -25.09 23.52
CA THR A 9 24.95 -24.54 22.17
C THR A 9 25.54 -23.13 22.29
N SER A 10 26.62 -22.95 21.54
CA SER A 10 27.55 -21.83 21.58
C SER A 10 26.90 -20.51 21.17
N GLY A 11 26.15 -19.85 22.06
CA GLY A 11 25.63 -18.50 21.83
C GLY A 11 26.69 -17.39 21.98
N LEU A 12 27.76 -17.65 22.73
CA LEU A 12 28.73 -16.63 23.14
C LEU A 12 29.91 -16.44 22.16
N ASN A 13 30.09 -17.35 21.19
CA ASN A 13 31.18 -17.24 20.21
C ASN A 13 30.81 -16.40 18.98
N PHE A 14 29.52 -16.34 18.60
CA PHE A 14 29.08 -15.52 17.47
C PHE A 14 29.32 -14.03 17.76
N ASP A 15 28.98 -13.58 18.96
CA ASP A 15 29.14 -12.18 19.37
C ASP A 15 30.61 -11.71 19.42
N ARG A 16 31.54 -12.62 19.71
CA ARG A 16 32.97 -12.29 19.75
C ARG A 16 33.57 -12.07 18.36
N PHE A 17 33.05 -12.74 17.32
CA PHE A 17 33.47 -12.53 15.93
C PHE A 17 32.69 -11.39 15.25
N THR A 18 31.53 -11.01 15.76
CA THR A 18 30.79 -9.86 15.24
C THR A 18 31.35 -8.53 15.75
N GLU A 19 31.81 -8.45 17.01
CA GLU A 19 32.42 -7.23 17.57
C GLU A 19 33.64 -6.73 16.76
N ASP A 20 34.55 -7.62 16.35
CA ASP A 20 35.71 -7.27 15.51
C ASP A 20 35.32 -6.95 14.05
N LEU A 21 34.20 -7.47 13.53
CA LEU A 21 33.65 -7.10 12.21
C LEU A 21 33.01 -5.69 12.21
N PHE A 22 32.47 -5.26 13.35
CA PHE A 22 31.80 -3.96 13.50
C PHE A 22 32.77 -2.80 13.77
N GLY A 23 34.06 -3.06 14.02
CA GLY A 23 35.11 -2.04 14.06
C GLY A 23 35.30 -1.27 12.73
N ASP A 24 34.87 -1.87 11.60
CA ASP A 24 34.90 -1.28 10.25
C ASP A 24 33.47 -0.91 9.75
N SER A 25 32.57 -0.62 10.70
CA SER A 25 31.11 -0.49 10.49
C SER A 25 30.70 0.47 9.37
N THR A 26 31.42 1.58 9.18
CA THR A 26 31.09 2.55 8.12
C THR A 26 31.40 1.99 6.73
N LYS A 27 32.55 1.32 6.56
CA LYS A 27 32.91 0.70 5.28
C LYS A 27 32.00 -0.46 4.94
N LEU A 28 31.64 -1.27 5.94
CA LEU A 28 30.71 -2.38 5.78
C LEU A 28 29.32 -1.89 5.38
N ARG A 29 28.79 -0.85 6.04
CA ARG A 29 27.51 -0.22 5.67
C ARG A 29 27.55 0.41 4.29
N MET A 30 28.65 1.09 3.93
CA MET A 30 28.84 1.64 2.58
C MET A 30 28.85 0.54 1.52
N LYS A 31 29.50 -0.58 1.80
CA LYS A 31 29.54 -1.75 0.91
C LYS A 31 28.17 -2.39 0.75
N GLN A 32 27.43 -2.57 1.85
CA GLN A 32 26.06 -3.07 1.82
C GLN A 32 25.17 -2.15 0.96
N ALA A 33 25.19 -0.84 1.24
CA ALA A 33 24.45 0.16 0.47
C ALA A 33 24.82 0.16 -1.02
N PHE A 34 26.11 0.02 -1.34
CA PHE A 34 26.58 -0.10 -2.73
C PHE A 34 25.98 -1.31 -3.44
N TRP A 35 25.98 -2.48 -2.79
CA TRP A 35 25.46 -3.71 -3.39
C TRP A 35 23.94 -3.71 -3.52
N SER A 36 23.22 -3.18 -2.53
CA SER A 36 21.77 -2.96 -2.62
C SER A 36 21.43 -1.98 -3.77
N ALA A 37 22.15 -0.86 -3.87
CA ALA A 37 21.96 0.10 -4.95
C ALA A 37 22.29 -0.50 -6.33
N LYS A 38 23.35 -1.32 -6.41
CA LYS A 38 23.73 -2.02 -7.64
C LYS A 38 22.67 -3.04 -8.04
N GLN A 39 22.08 -3.74 -7.09
CA GLN A 39 20.99 -4.69 -7.34
C GLN A 39 19.74 -3.95 -7.84
N LEU A 40 19.39 -2.82 -7.23
CA LEU A 40 18.28 -1.98 -7.68
C LEU A 40 18.47 -1.51 -9.14
N LEU A 41 19.68 -1.05 -9.48
CA LEU A 41 20.01 -0.64 -10.86
C LEU A 41 19.92 -1.82 -11.84
N ARG A 42 20.33 -3.01 -11.41
CA ARG A 42 20.29 -4.22 -12.24
C ARG A 42 18.84 -4.61 -12.57
N GLU A 43 17.96 -4.56 -11.57
CA GLU A 43 16.53 -4.79 -11.71
C GLU A 43 15.91 -3.77 -12.68
N LYS A 44 16.18 -2.46 -12.48
CA LYS A 44 15.67 -1.39 -13.36
C LYS A 44 16.17 -1.49 -14.80
N MET A 45 17.36 -2.03 -15.03
CA MET A 45 17.91 -2.26 -16.37
C MET A 45 17.49 -3.61 -16.99
N GLY A 46 16.63 -4.39 -16.33
CA GLY A 46 16.09 -5.63 -16.89
C GLY A 46 17.14 -6.74 -17.11
N LYS A 47 18.25 -6.72 -16.37
CA LYS A 47 19.28 -7.76 -16.49
C LYS A 47 18.73 -9.07 -15.92
N ARG A 48 18.92 -10.18 -16.65
CA ARG A 48 18.46 -11.52 -16.25
C ARG A 48 18.88 -11.84 -14.80
N GLU A 49 17.90 -12.19 -13.98
CA GLU A 49 18.10 -12.63 -12.60
C GLU A 49 18.17 -14.15 -12.51
N ASP A 50 18.63 -14.65 -11.36
CA ASP A 50 18.67 -16.08 -11.08
C ASP A 50 17.25 -16.63 -10.94
N GLU A 51 16.96 -17.75 -11.61
CA GLU A 51 15.63 -18.34 -11.66
C GLU A 51 15.13 -18.81 -10.29
N HIS A 52 16.02 -19.29 -9.43
CA HIS A 52 15.65 -19.72 -8.07
C HIS A 52 15.30 -18.54 -7.17
N ILE A 53 15.98 -17.39 -7.37
CA ILE A 53 15.66 -16.16 -6.64
C ILE A 53 14.29 -15.64 -7.09
N LEU A 54 14.00 -15.67 -8.40
CA LEU A 54 12.70 -15.27 -8.93
C LEU A 54 11.57 -16.18 -8.41
N ALA A 55 11.78 -17.49 -8.40
CA ALA A 55 10.80 -18.44 -7.87
C ALA A 55 10.54 -18.24 -6.38
N ALA A 56 11.59 -17.95 -5.59
CA ALA A 56 11.45 -17.67 -4.16
C ALA A 56 10.67 -16.38 -3.88
N ASP A 57 10.83 -15.35 -4.73
CA ASP A 57 10.14 -14.06 -4.55
C ASP A 57 8.70 -14.06 -5.06
N ALA A 58 8.31 -15.02 -5.92
CA ALA A 58 7.00 -15.04 -6.58
C ALA A 58 5.80 -14.99 -5.61
N GLU A 59 5.87 -15.71 -4.49
CA GLU A 59 4.81 -15.70 -3.47
C GLU A 59 4.70 -14.33 -2.80
N LEU A 60 5.85 -13.75 -2.44
CA LEU A 60 5.88 -12.42 -1.81
C LEU A 60 5.43 -11.34 -2.81
N ASP A 61 5.78 -11.43 -4.09
CA ASP A 61 5.31 -10.52 -5.14
C ASP A 61 3.79 -10.54 -5.31
N LEU A 62 3.19 -11.73 -5.25
CA LEU A 62 1.73 -11.87 -5.29
C LEU A 62 1.07 -11.16 -4.10
N ASN A 63 1.60 -11.37 -2.90
CA ASN A 63 1.08 -10.73 -1.68
C ASN A 63 1.25 -9.20 -1.72
N LEU A 64 2.41 -8.71 -2.20
CA LEU A 64 2.65 -7.28 -2.40
C LEU A 64 1.66 -6.69 -3.41
N GLN A 65 1.43 -7.37 -4.53
CA GLN A 65 0.47 -6.93 -5.54
C GLN A 65 -0.95 -6.82 -4.94
N GLN A 66 -1.40 -7.82 -4.19
CA GLN A 66 -2.70 -7.80 -3.52
C GLN A 66 -2.82 -6.62 -2.56
N PHE A 67 -1.78 -6.37 -1.76
CA PHE A 67 -1.73 -5.22 -0.86
C PHE A 67 -1.86 -3.89 -1.63
N TYR A 68 -1.08 -3.71 -2.69
CA TYR A 68 -1.14 -2.48 -3.49
C TYR A 68 -2.51 -2.28 -4.16
N GLN A 69 -3.17 -3.35 -4.61
CA GLN A 69 -4.54 -3.28 -5.12
C GLN A 69 -5.55 -2.86 -4.04
N ILE A 70 -5.43 -3.38 -2.81
CA ILE A 70 -6.28 -2.97 -1.68
C ILE A 70 -6.06 -1.49 -1.37
N LYS A 71 -4.79 -1.06 -1.28
CA LYS A 71 -4.42 0.33 -1.03
C LYS A 71 -4.99 1.28 -2.08
N GLU A 72 -4.84 0.92 -3.36
CA GLU A 72 -5.31 1.76 -4.46
C GLU A 72 -6.84 1.81 -4.53
N SER A 73 -7.51 0.66 -4.42
CA SER A 73 -8.99 0.61 -4.47
C SER A 73 -9.63 1.36 -3.30
N THR A 74 -9.06 1.26 -2.10
CA THR A 74 -9.51 2.02 -0.92
C THR A 74 -9.37 3.53 -1.15
N LYS A 75 -8.23 3.97 -1.69
CA LYS A 75 -8.01 5.38 -2.03
C LYS A 75 -9.00 5.88 -3.08
N ARG A 76 -9.20 5.11 -4.16
CA ARG A 76 -10.18 5.44 -5.21
C ARG A 76 -11.61 5.56 -4.64
N LEU A 77 -11.97 4.74 -3.66
CA LEU A 77 -13.27 4.79 -3.02
C LEU A 77 -13.44 6.04 -2.14
N LEU A 78 -12.38 6.47 -1.42
CA LEU A 78 -12.36 7.74 -0.68
C LEU A 78 -12.54 8.95 -1.62
N ASP A 79 -11.86 8.96 -2.76
CA ASP A 79 -11.99 10.03 -3.77
C ASP A 79 -13.41 10.04 -4.37
N SER A 80 -13.95 8.86 -4.69
CA SER A 80 -15.31 8.71 -5.23
C SER A 80 -16.38 9.21 -4.27
N LYS A 81 -16.21 9.03 -2.96
CA LYS A 81 -17.12 9.59 -1.95
C LYS A 81 -17.20 11.11 -2.04
N SER A 82 -16.08 11.80 -2.24
CA SER A 82 -16.06 13.27 -2.29
C SER A 82 -16.88 13.79 -3.47
N LYS A 83 -16.84 13.07 -4.61
CA LYS A 83 -17.68 13.33 -5.77
C LYS A 83 -19.16 13.07 -5.47
N LEU A 84 -19.49 11.89 -4.94
CA LEU A 84 -20.87 11.50 -4.60
C LEU A 84 -21.50 12.48 -3.60
N HIS A 85 -20.77 12.88 -2.56
CA HIS A 85 -21.28 13.83 -1.58
C HIS A 85 -21.63 15.18 -2.22
N ARG A 86 -20.79 15.69 -3.12
CA ARG A 86 -21.06 16.96 -3.83
C ARG A 86 -22.31 16.84 -4.69
N GLU A 87 -22.36 15.83 -5.56
CA GLU A 87 -23.47 15.62 -6.49
C GLU A 87 -24.81 15.43 -5.74
N PHE A 88 -24.81 14.66 -4.65
CA PHE A 88 -26.01 14.44 -3.86
C PHE A 88 -26.46 15.69 -3.10
N SER A 89 -25.52 16.49 -2.60
CA SER A 89 -25.82 17.77 -1.93
C SER A 89 -26.44 18.75 -2.91
N ASP A 90 -25.82 18.93 -4.08
CA ASP A 90 -26.31 19.84 -5.13
C ASP A 90 -27.72 19.45 -5.59
N LEU A 91 -27.96 18.15 -5.80
CA LEU A 91 -29.28 17.64 -6.19
C LEU A 91 -30.32 17.82 -5.08
N SER A 92 -29.95 17.61 -3.82
CA SER A 92 -30.85 17.84 -2.67
C SER A 92 -31.30 19.30 -2.59
N HIS A 93 -30.38 20.25 -2.78
CA HIS A 93 -30.69 21.67 -2.79
C HIS A 93 -31.61 22.05 -3.97
N LEU A 94 -31.30 21.58 -5.18
CA LEU A 94 -32.15 21.84 -6.34
C LEU A 94 -33.57 21.31 -6.18
N GLU A 95 -33.73 20.10 -5.61
CA GLU A 95 -35.06 19.55 -5.34
C GLU A 95 -35.82 20.35 -4.28
N PHE A 96 -35.12 20.90 -3.28
CA PHE A 96 -35.71 21.80 -2.29
C PHE A 96 -36.19 23.12 -2.92
N ASP A 97 -35.35 23.74 -3.76
CA ASP A 97 -35.68 24.98 -4.46
C ASP A 97 -36.90 24.80 -5.39
N ILE A 98 -36.98 23.66 -6.09
CA ILE A 98 -38.15 23.31 -6.92
C ILE A 98 -39.41 23.13 -6.06
N ALA A 99 -39.29 22.47 -4.90
CA ALA A 99 -40.41 22.29 -4.00
C ALA A 99 -40.94 23.63 -3.50
N GLU A 100 -40.04 24.55 -3.10
CA GLU A 100 -40.39 25.90 -2.67
C GLU A 100 -41.11 26.68 -3.78
N LEU A 101 -40.58 26.65 -5.01
CA LEU A 101 -41.19 27.30 -6.16
C LEU A 101 -42.63 26.81 -6.42
N PHE A 102 -42.88 25.50 -6.29
CA PHE A 102 -44.23 24.96 -6.46
C PHE A 102 -45.17 25.26 -5.29
N PHE A 103 -44.67 25.48 -4.08
CA PHE A 103 -45.50 25.95 -2.96
C PHE A 103 -45.93 27.42 -3.12
N ASP A 104 -45.19 28.22 -3.87
CA ASP A 104 -45.46 29.64 -4.09
C ASP A 104 -46.49 29.94 -5.20
N CYS A 105 -46.88 28.96 -6.02
CA CYS A 105 -47.87 29.14 -7.09
C CYS A 105 -49.33 29.21 -6.57
N LYS A 106 -49.64 30.23 -5.77
CA LYS A 106 -50.94 30.44 -5.11
C LYS A 106 -52.03 31.02 -6.03
N ASP A 107 -51.64 31.72 -7.08
CA ASP A 107 -52.55 32.40 -8.01
C ASP A 107 -53.10 31.47 -9.13
N GLU A 108 -52.68 30.21 -9.14
CA GLU A 108 -53.06 29.23 -10.15
C GLU A 108 -54.45 28.63 -9.96
N LYS A 109 -55.00 28.03 -11.02
CA LYS A 109 -56.29 27.31 -10.95
C LYS A 109 -56.20 26.17 -9.92
N LYS A 110 -57.27 25.96 -9.13
CA LYS A 110 -57.34 24.95 -8.06
C LYS A 110 -56.82 23.55 -8.43
N HIS A 111 -57.12 23.07 -9.64
CA HIS A 111 -56.64 21.77 -10.10
C HIS A 111 -55.11 21.76 -10.28
N LEU A 112 -54.56 22.80 -10.93
CA LEU A 112 -53.13 22.94 -11.14
C LEU A 112 -52.40 23.12 -9.79
N GLN A 113 -52.92 23.97 -8.91
CA GLN A 113 -52.40 24.15 -7.55
C GLN A 113 -52.30 22.82 -6.78
N ARG A 114 -53.34 21.97 -6.86
CA ARG A 114 -53.31 20.64 -6.22
C ARG A 114 -52.20 19.76 -6.80
N VAL A 115 -52.07 19.72 -8.12
CA VAL A 115 -51.01 18.94 -8.77
C VAL A 115 -49.63 19.47 -8.34
N MET A 116 -49.42 20.78 -8.37
CA MET A 116 -48.16 21.42 -7.97
C MET A 116 -47.81 21.13 -6.51
N GLN A 117 -48.77 21.18 -5.58
CA GLN A 117 -48.54 20.79 -4.19
C GLN A 117 -48.16 19.31 -4.03
N MET A 118 -48.80 18.41 -4.76
CA MET A 118 -48.42 16.98 -4.73
C MET A 118 -47.01 16.78 -5.27
N THR A 119 -46.65 17.47 -6.36
CA THR A 119 -45.31 17.43 -6.94
C THR A 119 -44.26 18.03 -5.98
N ALA A 120 -44.56 19.17 -5.34
CA ALA A 120 -43.70 19.81 -4.35
C ALA A 120 -43.41 18.88 -3.17
N ASN A 121 -44.44 18.22 -2.64
CA ASN A 121 -44.28 17.24 -1.57
C ASN A 121 -43.40 16.06 -2.00
N SER A 122 -43.51 15.61 -3.26
CA SER A 122 -42.63 14.57 -3.80
C SER A 122 -41.17 15.02 -3.85
N PHE A 123 -40.90 16.23 -4.35
CA PHE A 123 -39.54 16.78 -4.40
C PHE A 123 -38.96 16.99 -2.99
N ALA A 124 -39.73 17.54 -2.07
CA ALA A 124 -39.30 17.73 -0.68
C ALA A 124 -38.97 16.38 0.02
N LEU A 125 -39.74 15.32 -0.27
CA LEU A 125 -39.46 13.98 0.22
C LEU A 125 -38.16 13.43 -0.38
N CYS A 126 -37.95 13.54 -1.69
CA CYS A 126 -36.72 13.11 -2.35
C CYS A 126 -35.49 13.83 -1.78
N ALA A 127 -35.58 15.15 -1.57
CA ALA A 127 -34.50 15.94 -0.99
C ALA A 127 -34.15 15.45 0.43
N LYS A 128 -35.17 15.23 1.26
CA LYS A 128 -35.00 14.70 2.62
C LYS A 128 -34.33 13.33 2.63
N GLU A 129 -34.78 12.39 1.81
CA GLU A 129 -34.17 11.07 1.74
C GLU A 129 -32.73 11.13 1.24
N ARG A 130 -32.42 12.05 0.31
CA ARG A 130 -31.04 12.25 -0.14
C ARG A 130 -30.15 12.82 0.96
N GLN A 131 -30.67 13.70 1.79
CA GLN A 131 -29.96 14.18 2.97
C GLN A 131 -29.67 13.05 3.98
N ASN A 132 -30.60 12.12 4.15
CA ASN A 132 -30.38 10.92 4.97
C ASN A 132 -29.27 10.04 4.37
N LEU A 133 -29.24 9.86 3.04
CA LEU A 133 -28.17 9.13 2.35
C LEU A 133 -26.80 9.80 2.53
N LEU A 134 -26.73 11.13 2.48
CA LEU A 134 -25.49 11.88 2.75
C LEU A 134 -24.93 11.59 4.15
N LEU A 135 -25.80 11.46 5.17
CA LEU A 135 -25.36 11.08 6.52
C LEU A 135 -24.76 9.66 6.56
N LEU A 136 -25.35 8.71 5.84
CA LEU A 136 -24.82 7.34 5.74
C LEU A 136 -23.46 7.31 5.02
N ILE A 137 -23.35 8.06 3.91
CA ILE A 137 -22.09 8.20 3.15
C ILE A 137 -20.99 8.84 4.03
N ALA A 138 -21.34 9.81 4.87
CA ALA A 138 -20.39 10.44 5.79
C ALA A 138 -19.86 9.47 6.85
N ARG A 139 -20.72 8.61 7.40
CA ARG A 139 -20.31 7.57 8.36
C ARG A 139 -19.41 6.52 7.71
N PHE A 140 -19.83 5.99 6.57
CA PHE A 140 -19.03 5.04 5.79
C PHE A 140 -17.65 5.62 5.45
N TYR A 141 -17.59 6.90 5.06
CA TYR A 141 -16.33 7.57 4.81
C TYR A 141 -15.41 7.60 6.03
N HIS A 142 -15.95 7.89 7.22
CA HIS A 142 -15.15 7.92 8.42
C HIS A 142 -14.51 6.56 8.70
N GLU A 143 -15.29 5.48 8.61
CA GLU A 143 -14.83 4.11 8.78
C GLU A 143 -13.77 3.73 7.73
N LEU A 144 -14.03 4.07 6.45
CA LEU A 144 -13.11 3.80 5.36
C LEU A 144 -11.81 4.60 5.49
N ASN A 145 -11.88 5.86 5.92
CA ASN A 145 -10.72 6.71 6.13
C ASN A 145 -9.89 6.21 7.30
N GLU A 146 -10.53 5.79 8.38
CA GLU A 146 -9.83 5.17 9.51
C GLU A 146 -9.15 3.86 9.10
N PHE A 147 -9.84 3.00 8.33
CA PHE A 147 -9.23 1.80 7.76
C PHE A 147 -8.02 2.13 6.87
N TYR A 148 -8.13 3.14 6.01
CA TYR A 148 -7.02 3.56 5.16
C TYR A 148 -5.82 4.06 5.98
N GLU A 149 -6.06 5.01 6.88
CA GLU A 149 -4.99 5.66 7.66
C GLU A 149 -4.36 4.70 8.67
N ARG A 150 -5.14 3.86 9.36
CA ARG A 150 -4.63 2.98 10.43
C ARG A 150 -4.28 1.58 9.99
N ALA A 151 -4.99 0.99 9.05
CA ALA A 151 -4.70 -0.39 8.62
C ALA A 151 -3.81 -0.39 7.38
N VAL A 152 -4.20 0.36 6.34
CA VAL A 152 -3.49 0.31 5.05
C VAL A 152 -2.15 1.02 5.13
N LEU A 153 -2.06 2.23 5.70
CA LEU A 153 -0.80 2.96 5.76
C LEU A 153 0.20 2.34 6.75
N ASP A 154 -0.25 1.84 7.90
CA ASP A 154 0.63 1.12 8.84
C ASP A 154 1.17 -0.16 8.21
N CYS A 155 0.32 -0.92 7.50
CA CYS A 155 0.78 -2.08 6.73
C CYS A 155 1.75 -1.66 5.61
N ALA A 156 1.56 -0.50 4.99
CA ALA A 156 2.48 0.01 3.96
C ALA A 156 3.90 0.20 4.48
N GLN A 157 4.06 0.65 5.73
CA GLN A 157 5.39 0.80 6.34
C GLN A 157 6.09 -0.56 6.52
N SER A 158 5.33 -1.58 6.93
CA SER A 158 5.84 -2.94 7.06
C SER A 158 6.22 -3.54 5.70
N VAL A 159 5.38 -3.29 4.68
CA VAL A 159 5.65 -3.70 3.29
C VAL A 159 6.92 -3.04 2.76
N GLU A 160 7.12 -1.74 2.98
CA GLU A 160 8.34 -1.04 2.57
C GLU A 160 9.59 -1.62 3.25
N ALA A 161 9.49 -1.97 4.53
CA ALA A 161 10.57 -2.63 5.25
C ALA A 161 10.90 -4.02 4.67
N VAL A 162 9.88 -4.80 4.27
CA VAL A 162 10.05 -6.10 3.61
C VAL A 162 10.69 -5.95 2.24
N GLU A 163 10.22 -5.02 1.40
CA GLU A 163 10.80 -4.75 0.08
C GLU A 163 12.27 -4.31 0.19
N LYS A 164 12.58 -3.48 1.20
CA LYS A 164 13.97 -3.10 1.49
C LYS A 164 14.83 -4.28 1.94
N ALA A 165 14.32 -5.11 2.85
CA ALA A 165 15.04 -6.30 3.32
C ALA A 165 15.30 -7.28 2.17
N ARG A 166 14.34 -7.47 1.26
CA ARG A 166 14.52 -8.26 0.04
C ARG A 166 15.63 -7.68 -0.85
N LEU A 167 15.63 -6.36 -1.07
CA LEU A 167 16.65 -5.71 -1.88
C LEU A 167 18.05 -5.89 -1.27
N ASP A 168 18.18 -5.71 0.04
CA ASP A 168 19.44 -5.90 0.77
C ASP A 168 19.92 -7.35 0.73
N TYR A 169 19.00 -8.31 0.84
CA TYR A 169 19.28 -9.74 0.69
C TYR A 169 19.81 -10.06 -0.72
N ARG A 170 19.11 -9.61 -1.77
CA ARG A 170 19.53 -9.81 -3.17
C ARG A 170 20.87 -9.12 -3.46
N GLY A 171 21.11 -7.93 -2.91
CA GLY A 171 22.40 -7.25 -2.99
C GLY A 171 23.53 -8.06 -2.34
N SER A 172 23.26 -8.67 -1.19
CA SER A 172 24.21 -9.55 -0.49
C SER A 172 24.52 -10.81 -1.28
N LEU A 173 23.52 -11.48 -1.87
CA LEU A 173 23.72 -12.62 -2.76
C LEU A 173 24.57 -12.24 -3.99
N LEU A 174 24.33 -11.07 -4.56
CA LEU A 174 25.12 -10.56 -5.68
C LEU A 174 26.59 -10.35 -5.30
N TRP A 175 26.84 -9.84 -4.09
CA TRP A 175 28.19 -9.71 -3.56
C TRP A 175 28.84 -11.08 -3.35
N MET A 176 28.13 -12.02 -2.71
CA MET A 176 28.63 -13.38 -2.48
C MET A 176 29.02 -14.06 -3.78
N LYS A 177 28.18 -13.95 -4.82
CA LYS A 177 28.50 -14.46 -6.16
C LYS A 177 29.81 -13.89 -6.68
N LYS A 178 29.99 -12.55 -6.66
CA LYS A 178 31.25 -11.93 -7.10
C LYS A 178 32.47 -12.41 -6.30
N CYS A 179 32.33 -12.59 -4.99
CA CYS A 179 33.41 -13.14 -4.16
C CYS A 179 33.75 -14.57 -4.55
N SER A 180 32.72 -15.41 -4.76
CA SER A 180 32.88 -16.79 -5.20
C SER A 180 33.61 -16.85 -6.55
N ASP A 181 33.18 -16.05 -7.52
CA ASP A 181 33.80 -15.99 -8.86
C ASP A 181 35.29 -15.57 -8.78
N ALA A 182 35.66 -14.72 -7.82
CA ALA A 182 37.05 -14.29 -7.61
C ALA A 182 37.95 -15.35 -6.94
N LEU A 183 37.33 -16.35 -6.30
CA LEU A 183 38.01 -17.45 -5.60
C LEU A 183 38.10 -18.71 -6.47
N ASP A 184 37.37 -18.77 -7.58
CA ASP A 184 37.33 -19.91 -8.48
C ASP A 184 38.66 -20.04 -9.26
N PRO A 185 39.42 -21.12 -9.08
CA PRO A 185 40.70 -21.31 -9.76
C PRO A 185 40.55 -21.49 -11.28
N GLU A 186 39.44 -22.05 -11.77
CA GLU A 186 39.24 -22.29 -13.21
C GLU A 186 38.98 -20.99 -14.00
N LEU A 187 38.35 -20.00 -13.35
CA LEU A 187 38.20 -18.62 -13.88
C LEU A 187 39.52 -17.83 -13.85
N ARG A 188 40.49 -18.27 -13.06
CA ARG A 188 41.79 -17.60 -12.92
C ARG A 188 42.77 -18.03 -14.01
N ASP A 189 42.74 -19.30 -14.40
CA ASP A 189 43.62 -19.87 -15.45
C ASP A 189 43.24 -19.43 -16.87
N SER A 190 41.97 -19.06 -17.12
CA SER A 190 41.51 -18.50 -18.40
C SER A 190 41.94 -17.03 -18.63
N ASN A 191 42.32 -16.31 -17.57
CA ASN A 191 42.86 -14.94 -17.65
C ASN A 191 44.41 -14.91 -17.63
N GLY A 192 45.07 -16.07 -17.61
CA GLY A 192 46.53 -16.22 -17.58
C GLY A 192 47.15 -16.66 -18.92
N LEU A 193 46.38 -16.63 -20.01
CA LEU A 193 46.80 -17.04 -21.36
C LEU A 193 46.75 -15.89 -22.40
N GLU A 194 46.91 -14.64 -21.95
CA GLU A 194 47.29 -13.51 -22.82
C GLU A 194 48.61 -12.89 -22.36
#